data_AF-A0A1G0L9A4-F1
#
_entry.id   AF-A0A1G0L9A4-F1
#
_cell.length_a   1.000
_cell.length_b   1.000
_cell.length_c   1.000
_cell.angle_alpha   90.00
_cell.angle_beta   90.00
_cell.angle_gamma   90.00
#
_symmetry.space_group_name_H-M   'P 1'
#
loop_
_entity.id
_entity.type
_entity.pdbx_description
1 polymer ?
#
loop_
_entity_poly.entity_id
_entity_poly.type
_entity_poly.pdbx_seq_one_letter_code
_entity_poly.pdbx_strand_id
1 'polypeptide(L)'
;MPIRAETRCRARALQLLYTWDVMGALRPEPVAFGRIMQLVDAGPRVGERAMALAERAAARCAELDGHITRAAERWRLERLGAVDRNLLRLAVLELLEEPTPPKVVIDEAVRLAHWFGGHRSPGFVNGVLDRVARDLGRL
;
A
#
# COMPACT_ATOMS: atom_id res chain seq x y z
N MET A 1 11.35 -14.24 -14.93
CA MET A 1 9.94 -14.65 -14.74
C MET A 1 9.08 -13.39 -14.82
N PRO A 2 7.99 -13.35 -15.62
CA PRO A 2 7.17 -12.15 -15.71
C PRO A 2 6.54 -11.82 -14.35
N ILE A 3 6.44 -10.54 -14.03
CA ILE A 3 5.80 -10.06 -12.80
C ILE A 3 4.34 -10.55 -12.78
N ARG A 4 3.85 -11.00 -11.62
CA ARG A 4 2.47 -11.48 -11.47
C ARG A 4 1.48 -10.31 -11.59
N ALA A 5 0.25 -10.61 -12.02
CA ALA A 5 -0.77 -9.58 -12.18
C ALA A 5 -1.13 -8.90 -10.84
N GLU A 6 -1.12 -9.65 -9.74
CA GLU A 6 -1.40 -9.19 -8.39
C GLU A 6 -0.32 -8.22 -7.90
N THR A 7 0.95 -8.55 -8.13
CA THR A 7 2.08 -7.65 -7.84
C THR A 7 1.95 -6.35 -8.63
N ARG A 8 1.56 -6.42 -9.92
CA ARG A 8 1.26 -5.22 -10.70
C ARG A 8 0.10 -4.42 -10.11
N CYS A 9 -1.00 -5.06 -9.71
CA CYS A 9 -2.14 -4.39 -9.08
C CYS A 9 -1.70 -3.58 -7.85
N ARG A 10 -0.95 -4.20 -6.94
CA ARG A 10 -0.45 -3.53 -5.73
C ARG A 10 0.51 -2.40 -6.03
N ALA A 11 1.44 -2.60 -6.96
CA ALA A 11 2.36 -1.56 -7.39
C ALA A 11 1.61 -0.33 -7.96
N ARG A 12 0.54 -0.56 -8.74
CA ARG A 12 -0.29 0.52 -9.28
C ARG A 12 -1.12 1.21 -8.20
N ALA A 13 -1.69 0.45 -7.27
CA ALA A 13 -2.41 1.00 -6.12
C ALA A 13 -1.51 1.89 -5.25
N LEU A 14 -0.25 1.48 -5.04
CA LEU A 14 0.74 2.29 -4.33
C LEU A 14 1.05 3.61 -5.05
N GLN A 15 1.23 3.58 -6.38
CA GLN A 15 1.47 4.77 -7.18
C GLN A 15 0.31 5.76 -7.13
N LEU A 16 -0.94 5.26 -7.15
CA LEU A 16 -2.15 6.06 -6.97
C LEU A 16 -2.16 6.75 -5.60
N LEU A 17 -1.99 5.97 -4.54
CA LEU A 17 -1.96 6.49 -3.16
C LEU A 17 -0.86 7.54 -2.98
N TYR A 18 0.35 7.26 -3.46
CA TYR A 18 1.45 8.23 -3.42
C TYR A 18 1.08 9.53 -4.14
N THR A 19 0.48 9.43 -5.33
CA THR A 19 0.08 10.62 -6.10
C THR A 19 -0.95 11.44 -5.35
N TRP A 20 -1.97 10.81 -4.76
CA TRP A 20 -3.02 11.51 -3.99
C TRP A 20 -2.46 12.17 -2.72
N ASP A 21 -1.58 11.47 -2.02
CA ASP A 21 -0.93 11.94 -0.79
C ASP A 21 -0.04 13.17 -1.07
N VAL A 22 0.75 13.16 -2.15
CA VAL A 22 1.60 14.30 -2.54
C VAL A 22 0.78 15.49 -3.05
N MET A 23 -0.33 15.24 -3.75
CA MET A 23 -1.19 16.31 -4.27
C MET A 23 -2.04 16.99 -3.18
N GLY A 24 -2.03 16.48 -1.94
CA GLY A 24 -2.86 17.01 -0.84
C GLY A 24 -4.36 16.85 -1.06
N ALA A 25 -4.75 16.09 -2.09
CA ALA A 25 -6.13 15.86 -2.48
C ALA A 25 -6.44 14.38 -2.25
N LEU A 26 -7.22 14.09 -1.21
CA LEU A 26 -7.71 12.74 -0.90
C LEU A 26 -8.56 12.12 -2.04
N ARG A 27 -8.87 12.88 -3.10
CA ARG A 27 -9.33 12.43 -4.42
C ARG A 27 -8.89 13.43 -5.48
N PRO A 28 -8.21 13.02 -6.56
CA PRO A 28 -7.90 13.93 -7.66
C PRO A 28 -9.16 14.26 -8.47
N GLU A 29 -9.18 15.45 -9.07
CA GLU A 29 -10.19 15.83 -10.06
C GLU A 29 -10.28 14.77 -11.19
N PRO A 30 -11.46 14.52 -11.78
CA PRO A 30 -11.68 13.46 -12.78
C PRO A 30 -10.71 13.48 -13.98
N VAL A 31 -10.21 14.66 -14.36
CA VAL A 31 -9.26 14.84 -15.46
C VAL A 31 -7.84 14.40 -15.06
N ALA A 32 -7.40 14.72 -13.84
CA ALA A 32 -6.13 14.25 -13.31
C ALA A 32 -6.16 12.73 -13.10
N PHE A 33 -7.30 12.20 -12.64
CA PHE A 33 -7.58 10.77 -12.54
C PHE A 33 -7.41 10.03 -13.87
N GLY A 34 -8.03 10.54 -14.95
CA GLY A 34 -7.91 9.94 -16.29
C GLY A 34 -6.48 9.89 -16.81
N ARG A 35 -5.67 10.92 -16.54
CA ARG A 35 -4.24 10.94 -16.93
C ARG A 35 -3.40 9.97 -16.09
N ILE A 36 -3.66 9.87 -14.78
CA ILE A 36 -2.97 8.88 -13.94
C ILE A 36 -3.28 7.47 -14.45
N MET A 37 -4.52 7.18 -14.83
CA MET A 37 -4.89 5.89 -15.42
C MET A 37 -4.20 5.58 -16.74
N GLN A 38 -3.97 6.59 -17.59
CA GLN A 38 -3.21 6.42 -18.83
C GLN A 38 -1.71 6.19 -18.59
N LEU A 39 -1.13 6.78 -17.55
CA LEU A 39 0.29 6.59 -17.19
C LEU A 39 0.57 5.21 -16.57
N VAL A 40 -0.47 4.52 -16.14
CA VAL A 40 -0.40 3.32 -15.30
C VAL A 40 -0.45 2.02 -16.11
N ASP A 41 -0.32 2.08 -17.45
CA ASP A 41 -0.34 0.97 -18.42
C ASP A 41 -0.27 -0.44 -17.80
N ALA A 42 -1.43 -1.05 -17.60
CA ALA A 42 -1.59 -2.31 -16.89
C ALA A 42 -2.62 -3.25 -17.52
N GLY A 43 -3.26 -2.85 -18.61
CA GLY A 43 -4.49 -3.48 -19.09
C GLY A 43 -5.69 -3.17 -18.17
N PRO A 44 -6.92 -3.13 -18.72
CA PRO A 44 -8.10 -2.58 -18.04
C PRO A 44 -8.38 -3.25 -16.67
N ARG A 45 -8.29 -4.57 -16.58
CA ARG A 45 -8.58 -5.34 -15.35
C ARG A 45 -7.60 -5.07 -14.19
N VAL A 46 -6.33 -4.83 -14.47
CA VAL A 46 -5.33 -4.53 -13.42
C VAL A 46 -5.51 -3.10 -12.93
N GLY A 47 -5.85 -2.18 -13.84
CA GLY A 47 -6.16 -0.79 -13.50
C GLY A 47 -7.37 -0.67 -12.58
N GLU A 48 -8.48 -1.33 -12.93
CA GLU A 48 -9.71 -1.33 -12.11
C GLU A 48 -9.46 -1.87 -10.70
N ARG A 49 -8.78 -3.02 -10.58
CA ARG A 49 -8.46 -3.62 -9.27
C ARG A 49 -7.52 -2.76 -8.45
N ALA A 50 -6.50 -2.17 -9.09
CA ALA A 50 -5.58 -1.27 -8.42
C ALA A 50 -6.28 -0.02 -7.90
N MET A 51 -7.21 0.54 -8.69
CA MET A 51 -8.02 1.69 -8.30
C MET A 51 -8.89 1.38 -7.09
N ALA A 52 -9.69 0.31 -7.17
CA ALA A 52 -10.54 -0.10 -6.06
C ALA A 52 -9.75 -0.38 -4.77
N LEU A 53 -8.53 -0.90 -4.89
CA LEU A 53 -7.64 -1.11 -3.75
C LEU A 53 -7.13 0.23 -3.16
N ALA A 54 -6.69 1.15 -4.01
CA ALA A 54 -6.23 2.47 -3.59
C ALA A 54 -7.35 3.29 -2.94
N GLU A 55 -8.55 3.32 -3.53
CA GLU A 55 -9.70 4.06 -3.01
C GLU A 55 -10.12 3.57 -1.62
N ARG A 56 -10.14 2.25 -1.41
CA ARG A 56 -10.46 1.66 -0.10
C ARG A 56 -9.38 2.00 0.94
N ALA A 57 -8.11 1.95 0.57
CA ALA A 57 -7.01 2.33 1.45
C ALA A 57 -7.08 3.82 1.82
N ALA A 58 -7.37 4.70 0.86
CA ALA A 58 -7.53 6.13 1.08
C ALA A 58 -8.73 6.43 1.99
N ALA A 59 -9.87 5.78 1.76
CA ALA A 59 -11.09 5.95 2.54
C ALA A 59 -10.92 5.52 4.02
N ARG A 60 -10.03 4.58 4.29
CA ARG A 60 -9.76 4.02 5.64
C ARG A 60 -8.43 4.49 6.22
N CYS A 61 -7.78 5.50 5.64
CA CYS A 61 -6.40 5.85 6.00
C CYS A 61 -6.18 6.08 7.50
N ALA A 62 -7.11 6.75 8.20
CA ALA A 62 -7.01 6.98 9.64
C ALA A 62 -7.06 5.69 10.48
N GLU A 63 -7.90 4.74 10.10
CA GLU A 63 -7.97 3.41 10.74
C GLU A 63 -6.65 2.65 10.52
N LEU A 64 -6.19 2.61 9.27
CA LEU A 64 -4.96 1.93 8.87
C LEU A 64 -3.73 2.52 9.59
N ASP A 65 -3.65 3.85 9.66
CA ASP A 65 -2.61 4.57 10.39
C ASP A 65 -2.62 4.24 11.89
N GLY A 66 -3.79 3.99 12.47
CA GLY A 66 -3.93 3.52 13.85
C GLY A 66 -3.28 2.14 14.08
N HIS A 67 -3.48 1.19 13.16
CA HIS A 67 -2.80 -0.11 13.22
C HIS A 67 -1.28 0.03 13.04
N ILE A 68 -0.85 0.83 12.08
CA ILE A 68 0.57 1.05 11.80
C ILE A 68 1.26 1.70 13.00
N THR A 69 0.65 2.74 13.58
CA THR A 69 1.23 3.49 14.71
C THR A 69 1.36 2.61 15.96
N ARG A 70 0.41 1.70 16.22
CA ARG A 70 0.51 0.74 17.32
C ARG A 70 1.64 -0.26 17.12
N ALA A 71 1.86 -0.71 15.89
CA ALA A 71 2.90 -1.69 15.55
C ALA A 71 4.30 -1.07 15.41
N ALA A 72 4.38 0.20 15.01
CA ALA A 72 5.62 0.94 14.82
C ALA A 72 6.12 1.54 16.16
N GLU A 73 6.43 0.68 17.13
CA GLU A 73 6.99 1.10 18.42
C GLU A 73 8.25 1.97 18.17
N ARG A 74 8.18 3.25 18.54
CA ARG A 74 9.22 4.31 18.37
C ARG A 74 9.27 5.07 17.04
N TRP A 75 8.43 4.74 16.05
CA TRP A 75 8.38 5.47 14.77
C TRP A 75 7.07 6.25 14.62
N ARG A 76 7.20 7.58 14.52
CA ARG A 76 6.10 8.48 14.19
C ARG A 76 5.75 8.33 12.71
N LEU A 77 4.49 8.03 12.40
CA LEU A 77 4.00 7.81 11.03
C LEU A 77 4.26 9.02 10.11
N GLU A 78 4.24 10.23 10.69
CA GLU A 78 4.52 11.50 9.99
C GLU A 78 5.98 11.60 9.52
N ARG A 79 6.89 10.82 10.10
CA ARG A 79 8.31 10.78 9.70
C ARG A 79 8.60 9.74 8.61
N LEU A 80 7.62 8.92 8.25
CA LEU A 80 7.75 7.96 7.16
C LEU A 80 7.68 8.69 5.81
N GLY A 81 8.51 8.25 4.87
CA GLY A 81 8.38 8.68 3.48
C GLY A 81 7.00 8.29 2.95
N ALA A 82 6.43 9.10 2.05
CA ALA A 82 5.09 8.87 1.51
C ALA A 82 4.94 7.49 0.87
N VAL A 83 6.00 6.95 0.25
CA VAL A 83 6.00 5.58 -0.29
C VAL A 83 5.80 4.54 0.81
N ASP A 84 6.65 4.54 1.85
CA ASP A 84 6.58 3.54 2.93
C ASP A 84 5.26 3.64 3.70
N ARG A 85 4.79 4.85 3.97
CA ARG A 85 3.49 5.08 4.61
C ARG A 85 2.34 4.50 3.80
N ASN A 86 2.26 4.81 2.50
CA ASN A 86 1.18 4.33 1.65
C ASN A 86 1.28 2.82 1.36
N LEU A 87 2.50 2.27 1.31
CA LEU A 87 2.72 0.83 1.21
C LEU A 87 2.23 0.09 2.45
N LEU A 88 2.53 0.62 3.65
CA LEU A 88 2.01 0.06 4.89
C LEU A 88 0.47 0.13 4.95
N ARG A 89 -0.14 1.27 4.59
CA ARG A 89 -1.60 1.40 4.52
C ARG A 89 -2.21 0.33 3.60
N LEU A 90 -1.64 0.16 2.41
CA LEU A 90 -2.09 -0.83 1.43
C LEU A 90 -2.04 -2.26 2.00
N ALA A 91 -0.91 -2.63 2.60
CA ALA A 91 -0.71 -3.96 3.15
C ALA A 91 -1.59 -4.22 4.38
N VAL A 92 -1.73 -3.23 5.27
CA VAL A 92 -2.62 -3.35 6.44
C VAL A 92 -4.08 -3.50 6.01
N LEU A 93 -4.53 -2.78 4.98
CA LEU A 93 -5.87 -2.97 4.41
C LEU A 93 -6.06 -4.44 3.99
N GLU A 94 -5.10 -5.00 3.26
CA GLU A 94 -5.16 -6.41 2.85
C GLU A 94 -5.01 -7.41 4.00
N LEU A 95 -4.38 -7.04 5.12
CA LEU A 95 -4.35 -7.89 6.31
C LEU A 95 -5.69 -7.90 7.07
N LEU A 96 -6.40 -6.77 7.04
CA LEU A 96 -7.75 -6.64 7.59
C LEU A 96 -8.81 -7.31 6.70
N GLU A 97 -8.52 -7.45 5.41
CA GLU A 97 -9.43 -8.02 4.42
C GLU A 97 -9.02 -9.45 4.04
N GLU A 98 -9.89 -10.42 4.32
CA GLU A 98 -9.78 -11.75 3.72
C GLU A 98 -9.95 -11.67 2.18
N PRO A 99 -9.41 -12.63 1.38
CA PRO A 99 -8.88 -13.94 1.75
C PRO A 99 -7.35 -14.08 1.61
N THR A 100 -6.59 -13.00 1.36
CA THR A 100 -5.17 -13.14 1.06
C THR A 100 -4.39 -13.65 2.28
N PRO A 101 -3.57 -14.71 2.15
CA PRO A 101 -2.76 -15.19 3.27
C PRO A 101 -1.80 -14.10 3.75
N PRO A 102 -1.66 -13.89 5.07
CA PRO A 102 -0.85 -12.81 5.64
C PRO A 102 0.60 -12.80 5.14
N LYS A 103 1.22 -13.99 5.06
CA LYS A 103 2.56 -14.13 4.52
C LYS A 103 2.69 -13.63 3.09
N VAL A 104 1.68 -13.85 2.24
CA VAL A 104 1.68 -13.36 0.86
C VAL A 104 1.58 -11.83 0.84
N VAL A 105 0.74 -11.23 1.69
CA VAL A 105 0.63 -9.77 1.81
C VAL A 105 1.98 -9.16 2.22
N ILE A 106 2.62 -9.75 3.23
CA ILE A 106 3.92 -9.28 3.74
C ILE A 106 5.02 -9.43 2.68
N ASP A 107 5.13 -10.61 2.05
CA ASP A 107 6.16 -10.87 1.02
C ASP A 107 6.01 -9.91 -0.17
N GLU A 108 4.77 -9.63 -0.59
CA GLU A 108 4.49 -8.68 -1.67
C GLU A 108 4.79 -7.24 -1.25
N ALA A 109 4.44 -6.85 -0.02
CA ALA A 109 4.77 -5.52 0.49
C ALA A 109 6.29 -5.31 0.58
N VAL A 110 7.03 -6.30 1.10
CA VAL A 110 8.50 -6.28 1.16
C VAL A 110 9.11 -6.21 -0.24
N ARG A 111 8.55 -6.92 -1.23
CA ARG A 111 8.97 -6.80 -2.63
C ARG A 111 8.79 -5.38 -3.15
N LEU A 112 7.63 -4.75 -2.92
CA LEU A 112 7.39 -3.36 -3.35
C LEU A 112 8.28 -2.36 -2.61
N ALA A 113 8.61 -2.60 -1.34
CA ALA A 113 9.57 -1.80 -0.60
C ALA A 113 10.97 -1.82 -1.23
N HIS A 114 11.40 -2.95 -1.81
CA HIS A 114 12.64 -3.01 -2.59
C HIS A 114 12.59 -2.21 -3.89
N TRP A 115 11.40 -2.08 -4.49
CA TRP A 115 11.25 -1.40 -5.79
C TRP A 115 11.10 0.11 -5.65
N PHE A 116 10.38 0.56 -4.61
CA PHE A 116 9.98 1.97 -4.48
C PHE A 116 10.54 2.66 -3.23
N GLY A 117 10.92 1.89 -2.21
CA GLY A 117 11.44 2.42 -0.95
C GLY A 117 12.94 2.69 -0.96
N GLY A 118 13.47 3.10 0.19
CA GLY A 118 14.90 3.23 0.41
C GLY A 118 15.55 1.94 0.92
N HIS A 119 16.88 1.94 1.09
CA HIS A 119 17.66 0.77 1.53
C HIS A 119 17.18 0.12 2.84
N ARG A 120 16.57 0.89 3.76
CA ARG A 120 16.02 0.38 5.03
C ARG A 120 14.55 -0.02 4.97
N SER A 121 13.84 0.34 3.90
CA SER A 121 12.40 0.15 3.79
C SER A 121 11.98 -1.32 3.84
N PRO A 122 12.65 -2.29 3.17
CA PRO A 122 12.22 -3.69 3.21
C PRO A 122 12.17 -4.29 4.62
N GLY A 123 13.24 -4.10 5.42
CA GLY A 123 13.30 -4.62 6.79
C GLY A 123 12.31 -3.91 7.72
N PHE A 124 12.14 -2.60 7.54
CA PHE A 124 11.16 -1.82 8.30
C PHE A 124 9.72 -2.25 8.01
N VAL A 125 9.34 -2.33 6.73
CA VAL A 125 8.01 -2.76 6.28
C VAL A 125 7.71 -4.17 6.79
N ASN A 126 8.67 -5.10 6.68
CA ASN A 126 8.50 -6.45 7.21
C ASN A 126 8.19 -6.44 8.71
N GLY A 127 9.02 -5.75 9.51
CA GLY A 127 8.87 -5.72 10.96
C GLY A 127 7.53 -5.13 11.42
N VAL A 128 7.07 -4.05 10.78
CA VAL A 128 5.77 -3.43 11.08
C VAL A 128 4.62 -4.38 10.73
N LEU A 129 4.62 -4.95 9.52
CA LEU A 129 3.51 -5.80 9.08
C LEU A 129 3.46 -7.14 9.82
N ASP A 130 4.61 -7.70 10.19
CA ASP A 130 4.70 -8.87 11.06
C ASP A 130 4.05 -8.59 12.43
N ARG A 131 4.25 -7.39 12.99
CA ARG A 131 3.61 -7.00 14.26
C ARG A 131 2.11 -6.78 14.07
N VAL A 132 1.69 -6.05 13.04
CA VAL A 132 0.26 -5.84 12.73
C VAL A 132 -0.47 -7.17 12.56
N ALA A 133 0.10 -8.11 11.80
CA ALA A 133 -0.55 -9.40 11.56
C ALA A 133 -0.71 -10.24 12.84
N ARG A 134 0.26 -10.19 13.77
CA ARG A 134 0.12 -10.82 15.10
C ARG A 134 -0.95 -10.14 15.95
N ASP A 135 -0.97 -8.81 15.97
CA ASP A 135 -1.99 -8.04 16.69
C ASP A 135 -3.41 -8.32 16.17
N LEU A 136 -3.54 -8.68 14.88
CA LEU A 136 -4.80 -9.12 14.25
C LEU A 136 -5.11 -10.61 14.43
N GLY A 137 -4.25 -11.41 15.07
CA GLY A 137 -4.42 -12.86 15.20
C GLY A 137 -4.31 -13.62 13.87
N ARG A 138 -3.62 -13.04 12.88
CA ARG A 138 -3.43 -13.58 11.54
C ARG A 138 -2.10 -14.36 11.39
N LEU A 139 -1.18 -14.20 12.33
CA LEU A 139 0.11 -14.90 12.45
C LEU A 139 0.35 -15.40 13.87
#